data_AF-A0A6N0C0F7-F1
#
_entry.id   AF-A0A6N0C0F7-F1
#
_cell.length_a   1.000
_cell.length_b   1.000
_cell.length_c   1.000
_cell.angle_alpha   90.00
_cell.angle_beta   90.00
_cell.angle_gamma   90.00
#
_symmetry.space_group_name_H-M   'P 1'
#
loop_
_entity.id
_entity.type
_entity.pdbx_description
1 polymer ?
#
loop_
_entity_poly.entity_id
_entity_poly.type
_entity_poly.pdbx_seq_one_letter_code
_entity_poly.pdbx_strand_id
1 'polypeptide(L)'
;KDHIRRLEDDQALPANLDPQTKEDHYFGFQGLINEGVVEYVDAEEEETIMIVMTPEDLDISRQLQAGYKVHPDKSDDLNKRV
;
A
#
# COMPACT_ATOMS: atom_id res chain seq x y z
N LYS A 1 -12.21 -1.76 1.73
CA LYS A 1 -12.01 -1.46 3.17
C LYS A 1 -11.96 -2.74 4.01
N ASP A 2 -12.28 -3.89 3.43
CA ASP A 2 -12.38 -5.16 4.16
C ASP A 2 -11.02 -5.72 4.62
N HIS A 3 -9.94 -5.52 3.86
CA HIS A 3 -8.60 -5.94 4.28
C HIS A 3 -8.12 -5.20 5.54
N ILE A 4 -8.45 -3.92 5.70
CA ILE A 4 -8.12 -3.14 6.91
C ILE A 4 -8.82 -3.76 8.12
N ARG A 5 -10.12 -4.05 8.00
CA ARG A 5 -10.89 -4.68 9.07
C ARG A 5 -10.30 -6.05 9.45
N ARG A 6 -9.93 -6.88 8.49
CA ARG A 6 -9.29 -8.19 8.77
C ARG A 6 -7.98 -8.04 9.54
N LEU A 7 -7.18 -7.02 9.23
CA LEU A 7 -5.96 -6.71 9.96
C LEU A 7 -6.23 -6.17 11.38
N GLU A 8 -7.31 -5.41 11.57
CA GLU A 8 -7.75 -4.99 12.91
C GLU A 8 -8.22 -6.19 13.74
N ASP A 9 -8.96 -7.12 13.11
CA ASP A 9 -9.39 -8.37 13.75
C ASP A 9 -8.17 -9.23 14.16
N ASP A 10 -7.09 -9.25 13.36
CA ASP A 10 -5.84 -9.92 13.74
C ASP A 10 -5.22 -9.35 15.01
N GLN A 11 -5.31 -8.03 15.24
CA GLN A 11 -4.80 -7.40 16.47
C GLN A 11 -5.64 -7.76 17.70
N ALA A 12 -6.92 -8.11 17.50
CA ALA A 12 -7.81 -8.54 18.56
C ALA A 12 -7.65 -10.03 18.92
N LEU A 13 -6.83 -10.79 18.18
CA LEU A 13 -6.61 -12.20 18.45
C LEU A 13 -5.90 -12.41 19.81
N PRO A 14 -6.40 -13.31 20.68
CA PRO A 14 -5.78 -13.58 21.96
C PRO A 14 -4.37 -14.16 21.81
N ALA A 15 -3.41 -13.60 22.55
CA ALA A 15 -2.00 -14.02 22.51
C ALA A 15 -1.76 -15.47 22.97
N ASN A 16 -2.71 -16.06 23.71
CA ASN A 16 -2.62 -17.40 24.29
C ASN A 16 -3.26 -18.50 23.42
N LEU A 17 -3.57 -18.21 22.15
CA LEU A 17 -4.03 -19.24 21.21
C LEU A 17 -2.91 -20.25 20.95
N ASP A 18 -3.30 -21.49 20.68
CA ASP A 18 -2.36 -22.47 20.19
C ASP A 18 -1.78 -22.00 18.84
N PRO A 19 -0.50 -22.30 18.56
CA PRO A 19 0.17 -21.81 17.35
C PRO A 19 -0.55 -22.18 16.05
N GLN A 20 -1.17 -23.36 15.99
CA GLN A 20 -1.84 -23.87 14.80
C GLN A 20 -3.12 -23.07 14.49
N THR A 21 -3.97 -22.89 15.49
CA THR A 21 -5.21 -22.11 15.36
C THR A 21 -4.92 -20.64 15.11
N LYS A 22 -3.80 -20.12 15.62
CA LYS A 22 -3.37 -18.75 15.33
C LYS A 22 -3.00 -18.59 13.86
N GLU A 23 -2.24 -19.52 13.28
CA GLU A 23 -1.91 -19.46 11.84
C GLU A 23 -3.15 -19.58 10.95
N ASP A 24 -4.12 -20.43 11.30
CA ASP A 24 -5.34 -20.62 10.52
C ASP A 24 -6.26 -19.38 10.50
N HIS A 25 -6.21 -18.56 11.55
CA HIS A 25 -7.06 -17.38 11.70
C HIS A 25 -6.35 -16.04 11.47
N TYR A 26 -5.02 -16.05 11.39
CA TYR A 26 -4.23 -14.84 11.20
C TYR A 26 -4.13 -14.48 9.72
N PHE A 27 -4.70 -13.34 9.33
CA PHE A 27 -4.63 -12.86 7.96
C PHE A 27 -3.26 -12.25 7.67
N GLY A 28 -2.88 -11.20 8.40
CA GLY A 28 -1.58 -10.56 8.38
C GLY A 28 -1.09 -10.16 6.98
N PHE A 29 0.23 -10.10 6.84
CA PHE A 29 0.88 -9.75 5.57
C PHE A 29 0.71 -10.83 4.49
N GLN A 30 0.74 -12.11 4.87
CA GLN A 30 0.55 -13.21 3.93
C GLN A 30 -0.84 -13.17 3.29
N GLY A 31 -1.86 -12.81 4.06
CA GLY A 31 -3.21 -12.61 3.56
C GLY A 31 -3.30 -11.46 2.55
N LEU A 32 -2.57 -10.36 2.77
CA LEU A 32 -2.51 -9.25 1.80
C LEU A 32 -1.86 -9.66 0.47
N ILE A 33 -0.83 -10.52 0.52
CA ILE A 33 -0.21 -11.10 -0.68
C ILE A 33 -1.19 -12.02 -1.39
N ASN A 34 -1.86 -12.92 -0.66
CA ASN A 34 -2.79 -13.89 -1.24
C ASN A 34 -4.00 -13.23 -1.92
N GLU A 35 -4.44 -12.06 -1.44
CA GLU A 35 -5.53 -11.26 -2.02
C GLU A 35 -5.05 -10.32 -3.14
N GLY A 36 -3.74 -10.29 -3.46
CA GLY A 36 -3.15 -9.44 -4.51
C GLY A 36 -3.11 -7.96 -4.17
N VAL A 37 -3.19 -7.60 -2.88
CA VAL A 37 -3.07 -6.21 -2.42
C VAL A 37 -1.60 -5.78 -2.38
N VAL A 38 -0.71 -6.72 -2.10
CA VAL A 38 0.74 -6.52 -2.09
C VAL A 38 1.39 -7.57 -2.98
N GLU A 39 2.36 -7.14 -3.78
CA GLU A 39 3.09 -8.00 -4.70
C GLU A 39 4.59 -7.86 -4.47
N TYR A 40 5.31 -8.98 -4.53
CA TYR A 40 6.76 -8.98 -4.57
C TYR A 40 7.19 -8.74 -6.00
N VAL A 41 8.00 -7.70 -6.21
CA VAL A 41 8.50 -7.31 -7.52
C VAL A 41 9.99 -7.58 -7.54
N ASP A 42 10.48 -8.19 -8.61
CA ASP A 42 11.92 -8.37 -8.82
C ASP A 42 12.57 -7.14 -9.50
N ALA A 43 13.89 -7.17 -9.64
CA ALA A 43 14.62 -6.04 -10.21
C ALA A 43 14.39 -5.83 -11.72
N GLU A 44 14.00 -6.88 -12.47
CA GLU A 44 13.71 -6.76 -13.90
C GLU A 44 12.33 -6.12 -14.09
N GLU A 45 11.35 -6.51 -13.28
CA GLU A 45 10.00 -5.94 -13.31
C GLU A 45 9.99 -4.46 -12.91
N GLU A 46 10.83 -4.04 -11.97
CA GLU A 46 10.97 -2.63 -11.54
C GLU A 46 11.26 -1.67 -12.71
N GLU A 47 11.97 -2.11 -13.74
CA GLU A 47 12.25 -1.30 -14.94
C GLU A 47 11.03 -1.07 -15.83
N THR A 48 9.98 -1.88 -15.67
CA THR A 48 8.79 -1.87 -16.53
C THR A 48 7.55 -1.33 -15.85
N ILE A 49 7.51 -1.36 -14.51
CA ILE A 49 6.39 -0.85 -13.72
C ILE A 49 6.65 0.59 -13.24
N MET A 50 5.58 1.29 -12.88
CA MET A 50 5.69 2.62 -12.26
C MET A 50 5.36 2.55 -10.77
N ILE A 51 6.31 2.94 -9.93
CA ILE A 51 6.16 3.01 -8.48
C ILE A 51 5.99 4.47 -8.06
N VAL A 52 4.93 4.76 -7.30
CA VAL A 52 4.73 6.08 -6.67
C VAL A 52 5.46 6.13 -5.33
N MET A 53 6.00 7.29 -4.98
CA MET A 53 6.76 7.45 -3.74
C MET A 53 5.85 7.76 -2.56
N THR A 54 4.81 8.58 -2.81
CA THR A 54 3.84 8.94 -1.79
C THR A 54 2.42 8.76 -2.33
N PRO A 55 1.43 8.48 -1.46
CA PRO A 55 0.05 8.31 -1.91
C PRO A 55 -0.51 9.59 -2.55
N GLU A 56 -0.01 10.77 -2.18
CA GLU A 56 -0.43 12.06 -2.74
C GLU A 56 -0.13 12.17 -4.25
N ASP A 57 0.94 11.53 -4.75
CA ASP A 57 1.29 11.51 -6.16
C ASP A 57 0.16 10.93 -7.03
N LEU A 58 -0.57 9.93 -6.52
CA LEU A 58 -1.72 9.33 -7.21
C LEU A 58 -2.89 10.30 -7.33
N ASP A 59 -3.10 11.13 -6.31
CA ASP A 59 -4.19 12.10 -6.30
C ASP A 59 -3.88 13.29 -7.22
N ILE A 60 -2.61 13.70 -7.28
CA ILE A 60 -2.11 14.67 -8.27
C ILE A 60 -2.31 14.13 -9.69
N SER A 61 -1.89 12.89 -9.94
CA SER A 61 -2.03 12.23 -11.25
C SER A 61 -3.51 12.18 -11.70
N ARG A 62 -4.42 11.80 -10.80
CA ARG A 62 -5.87 11.83 -11.07
C ARG A 62 -6.39 13.23 -11.39
N GLN A 63 -5.96 14.25 -10.66
CA GLN A 63 -6.37 15.64 -10.89
C GLN A 63 -5.85 16.18 -12.23
N LEU A 64 -4.60 15.89 -12.58
CA LEU A 64 -4.00 16.26 -13.86
C LEU A 64 -4.74 15.60 -15.03
N GLN A 65 -5.06 14.31 -14.93
CA GLN A 65 -5.86 13.59 -15.93
C GLN A 65 -7.26 14.20 -16.10
N ALA A 66 -7.86 14.70 -15.01
CA ALA A 66 -9.14 15.40 -15.04
C ALA A 66 -9.03 16.87 -15.51
N GLY A 67 -7.83 17.35 -15.88
CA GLY A 67 -7.60 18.69 -16.43
C GLY A 67 -7.47 19.81 -15.39
N TYR A 68 -7.34 19.48 -14.10
CA TYR A 68 -7.08 20.46 -13.05
C TYR A 68 -5.62 20.89 -13.06
N LYS A 69 -5.38 22.20 -12.89
CA LYS A 69 -4.04 22.74 -12.67
C LYS A 69 -3.66 22.50 -11.22
N VAL A 70 -2.89 21.44 -10.97
CA VAL A 70 -2.32 21.20 -9.65
C VAL A 70 -1.32 22.32 -9.35
N HIS A 71 -1.51 23.01 -8.22
CA HIS A 71 -0.55 24.03 -7.79
C HIS A 71 0.78 23.34 -7.47
N PRO A 72 1.92 23.82 -8.01
CA PRO A 72 3.20 23.28 -7.63
C PRO A 72 3.33 23.46 -6.12
N ASP A 73 3.64 22.36 -5.44
CA ASP A 73 3.92 22.38 -4.01
C ASP A 73 4.95 23.48 -3.72
N LYS A 74 4.86 24.18 -2.60
CA LYS A 74 5.77 25.29 -2.25
C LYS A 74 6.89 24.86 -1.29
N SER A 75 7.14 23.56 -1.14
CA SER A 75 8.36 23.08 -0.49
C SER A 75 9.60 23.49 -1.31
N ASP A 76 10.53 24.23 -0.70
CA ASP A 76 11.78 24.68 -1.31
C ASP A 76 12.81 23.53 -1.43
N ASP A 77 12.33 22.29 -1.66
CA ASP A 77 13.15 21.10 -1.75
C ASP A 77 13.75 20.98 -3.14
N LEU A 78 15.08 21.13 -3.19
CA LEU A 78 15.91 21.00 -4.39
C LEU A 78 15.82 19.62 -5.07
N ASN A 79 15.25 18.62 -4.39
CA ASN A 79 15.03 17.27 -4.92
C ASN A 79 13.59 17.05 -5.40
N LYS A 80 12.88 18.10 -5.79
CA LYS A 80 11.52 17.98 -6.33
C LYS A 80 11.46 17.16 -7.61
N ARG A 81 10.54 16.20 -7.63
CA ARG A 81 10.13 15.49 -8.85
C ARG A 81 9.14 16.38 -9.61
N VAL A 82 9.33 16.45 -10.92
CA VAL A 82 8.57 17.29 -11.87
C VAL A 82 7.10 16.88 -11.96
#